data_AF-A0A067DUX7-F1
#
_entry.id   AF-A0A067DUX7-F1
#
_cell.length_a   1.000
_cell.length_b   1.000
_cell.length_c   1.000
_cell.angle_alpha   90.00
_cell.angle_beta   90.00
_cell.angle_gamma   90.00
#
_symmetry.space_group_name_H-M   'P 1'
#
loop_
_entity.id
_entity.type
_entity.pdbx_description
1 polymer ?
#
loop_
_entity_poly.entity_id
_entity_poly.type
_entity_poly.pdbx_seq_one_letter_code
_entity_poly.pdbx_strand_id
1 'polypeptide(L)'
;TATIQLLKKAGRPSERLVSHENCKFREPKKHECVHVQEITEAAGTEEAEADAEYDNALKEAIRGVQDAVTAINEHLEEVRYEIAALEAE
;
A
#
# COMPACT_ATOMS: atom_id res chain seq x y z
N THR A 1 -8.79 3.78 -4.11
CA THR A 1 -10.03 4.58 -3.96
C THR A 1 -10.01 5.76 -4.91
N ALA A 2 -11.18 6.26 -5.34
CA ALA A 2 -11.32 7.34 -6.33
C ALA A 2 -10.52 8.61 -5.97
N THR A 3 -10.36 8.88 -4.67
CA THR A 3 -9.53 9.96 -4.12
C THR A 3 -8.05 9.85 -4.47
N ILE A 4 -7.46 8.65 -4.43
CA ILE A 4 -6.04 8.44 -4.78
C ILE A 4 -5.80 8.63 -6.28
N GLN A 5 -6.75 8.24 -7.14
CA GLN A 5 -6.63 8.43 -8.59
C GLN A 5 -6.73 9.91 -8.99
N LEU A 6 -7.58 10.69 -8.33
CA LEU A 6 -7.65 12.14 -8.50
C LEU A 6 -6.34 12.84 -8.08
N LEU A 7 -5.78 12.44 -6.93
CA LEU A 7 -4.53 13.01 -6.42
C LEU A 7 -3.31 12.69 -7.30
N LYS A 8 -3.25 11.50 -7.90
CA LYS A 8 -2.21 11.13 -8.89
C LYS A 8 -2.31 11.94 -10.18
N LYS A 9 -3.52 12.31 -10.60
CA LYS A 9 -3.77 13.12 -11.82
C LYS A 9 -3.46 14.61 -11.62
N ALA A 10 -3.50 15.09 -10.38
CA ALA A 10 -3.25 16.48 -9.99
C ALA A 10 -1.76 16.84 -9.79
N GLY A 11 -0.83 16.00 -10.23
CA GLY A 11 0.62 16.24 -10.11
C GLY A 11 1.17 16.05 -8.69
N ARG A 12 2.51 16.15 -8.56
CA ARG A 12 3.18 16.05 -7.25
C ARG A 12 2.71 17.20 -6.36
N PRO A 13 2.43 16.98 -5.06
CA PRO A 13 1.99 18.06 -4.17
C PRO A 13 2.91 19.30 -4.17
N SER A 14 4.21 19.10 -4.38
CA SER A 14 5.23 20.15 -4.51
C SER A 14 5.12 21.02 -5.77
N GLU A 15 4.42 20.55 -6.80
CA GLU A 15 4.22 21.24 -8.08
C GLU A 15 2.87 21.94 -8.17
N ARG A 16 2.00 21.75 -7.16
CA ARG A 16 0.69 22.39 -7.12
C ARG A 16 0.85 23.87 -6.79
N LEU A 17 0.22 24.73 -7.59
CA LEU A 17 0.12 26.16 -7.29
C LEU A 17 -0.65 26.32 -5.97
N VAL A 18 0.06 26.72 -4.92
CA VAL A 18 -0.56 27.06 -3.63
C VAL A 18 -1.33 28.37 -3.82
N SER A 19 -2.66 28.30 -3.79
CA SER A 19 -3.51 29.50 -3.83
C SER A 19 -3.52 30.18 -2.45
N HIS A 20 -3.21 31.47 -2.45
CA HIS A 20 -3.24 32.32 -1.26
C HIS A 20 -4.47 33.24 -1.22
N GLU A 21 -5.49 33.03 -2.06
CA GLU A 21 -6.65 33.93 -2.17
C GLU A 21 -7.38 34.17 -0.84
N ASN A 22 -7.34 33.21 0.08
CA ASN A 22 -7.95 33.30 1.42
C ASN A 22 -6.92 33.38 2.56
N CYS A 23 -5.64 33.61 2.24
CA CYS A 23 -4.58 33.68 3.23
C CYS A 23 -4.73 34.95 4.08
N LYS A 24 -4.94 34.78 5.40
CA LYS A 24 -5.06 35.89 6.36
C LYS A 24 -3.72 36.54 6.71
N PHE A 25 -2.60 35.92 6.33
CA PHE A 25 -1.25 36.44 6.58
C PHE A 25 -0.81 37.38 5.44
N ARG A 26 -0.51 38.63 5.81
CA ARG A 26 -0.10 39.69 4.86
C ARG A 26 1.41 39.76 4.63
N GLU A 27 2.22 39.06 5.41
CA GLU A 27 3.68 39.04 5.28
C GLU A 27 4.15 37.64 4.87
N PRO A 28 5.01 37.51 3.84
CA PRO A 28 5.40 36.22 3.27
C PRO A 28 6.17 35.32 4.25
N LYS A 29 6.75 35.88 5.32
CA LYS A 29 7.53 35.15 6.34
C LYS A 29 6.72 34.66 7.54
N LYS A 30 5.43 35.01 7.65
CA LYS A 30 4.59 34.67 8.82
C LYS A 30 3.57 33.57 8.53
N HIS A 31 3.52 33.07 7.29
CA HIS A 31 2.64 31.97 6.96
C HIS A 31 3.27 30.65 7.40
N GLU A 32 2.83 30.15 8.54
CA GLU A 32 3.05 28.77 8.94
C GLU A 32 2.14 27.90 8.06
N CYS A 33 2.74 27.28 7.04
CA CYS A 33 1.99 26.37 6.19
C CYS A 33 1.55 25.19 7.05
N VAL A 34 0.23 24.99 7.20
CA VAL A 34 -0.36 23.89 7.99
C VAL A 34 0.16 22.51 7.53
N HIS A 35 0.69 22.42 6.31
CA HIS A 35 1.34 21.22 5.77
C HIS A 35 2.79 20.98 6.25
N VAL A 36 3.39 21.92 6.96
CA VAL A 36 4.72 21.81 7.56
C VAL A 36 4.54 21.69 9.07
N GLN A 37 3.89 20.61 9.51
CA GLN A 37 4.10 20.13 10.87
C GLN A 37 5.44 19.40 10.88
N GLU A 38 6.36 19.84 11.73
CA GLU A 38 7.58 19.11 12.01
C GLU A 38 7.18 17.74 12.57
N ILE A 39 7.37 16.69 11.76
CA ILE A 39 7.15 15.31 12.21
C ILE A 39 8.20 15.06 13.28
N THR A 40 7.77 15.02 14.53
CA THR A 40 8.64 14.67 15.65
C THR A 40 9.16 13.25 15.45
N GLU A 41 10.39 12.96 15.89
CA GLU A 41 10.98 11.62 15.77
C GLU A 41 10.05 10.52 16.30
N ALA A 42 9.38 10.76 17.44
CA ALA A 42 8.42 9.82 18.03
C ALA A 42 7.20 9.52 17.14
N ALA A 43 6.62 10.55 16.51
CA ALA A 43 5.51 10.37 15.58
C ALA A 43 5.96 9.68 14.28
N GLY A 44 7.16 10.01 13.80
CA GLY A 44 7.74 9.36 12.62
C GLY A 44 8.10 7.89 12.87
N THR A 45 8.54 7.53 14.07
CA THR A 45 8.81 6.14 14.45
C THR A 45 7.54 5.32 14.60
N GLU A 46 6.48 5.88 15.20
CA GLU A 46 5.19 5.20 15.35
C GLU A 46 4.57 4.87 13.99
N GLU A 47 4.59 5.83 13.05
CA GLU A 47 4.10 5.61 11.68
C GLU A 47 4.92 4.54 10.94
N ALA A 48 6.25 4.58 11.08
CA ALA A 48 7.13 3.59 10.45
C ALA A 48 6.96 2.17 11.04
N GLU A 49 6.71 2.05 12.34
CA GLU A 49 6.43 0.76 12.99
C GLU A 49 5.09 0.18 12.53
N ALA A 50 4.04 1.00 12.46
CA ALA A 50 2.73 0.58 11.96
C ALA A 50 2.78 0.11 10.49
N ASP A 51 3.52 0.83 9.64
CA ASP A 51 3.73 0.44 8.24
C ASP A 51 4.49 -0.89 8.13
N ALA A 52 5.52 -1.10 8.96
CA ALA A 52 6.28 -2.34 8.99
C ALA A 52 5.42 -3.54 9.44
N GLU A 53 4.57 -3.37 10.44
CA GLU A 53 3.62 -4.39 10.88
C GLU A 53 2.62 -4.76 9.79
N TYR A 54 2.04 -3.75 9.14
CA TYR A 54 1.10 -3.97 8.03
C TYR A 54 1.76 -4.72 6.86
N ASP A 55 2.95 -4.29 6.45
CA ASP A 55 3.70 -4.92 5.37
C ASP A 55 4.05 -6.38 5.68
N ASN A 56 4.37 -6.68 6.94
CA ASN A 56 4.65 -8.05 7.38
C ASN A 56 3.38 -8.91 7.33
N ALA A 57 2.27 -8.43 7.89
CA ALA A 57 0.99 -9.14 7.84
C ALA A 57 0.52 -9.41 6.40
N LEU A 58 0.71 -8.43 5.50
CA LEU A 58 0.38 -8.58 4.09
C LEU A 58 1.25 -9.66 3.41
N LYS A 59 2.56 -9.67 3.68
CA LYS A 59 3.48 -10.68 3.13
C LYS A 59 3.14 -12.08 3.63
N GLU A 60 2.78 -12.23 4.89
CA GLU A 60 2.37 -13.52 5.47
C GLU A 60 1.07 -14.03 4.83
N ALA A 61 0.07 -13.16 4.65
CA ALA A 61 -1.17 -13.53 3.98
C ALA A 61 -0.93 -13.96 2.53
N ILE A 62 -0.09 -13.23 1.78
CA ILE A 62 0.29 -13.59 0.40
C ILE A 62 0.97 -14.96 0.37
N ARG A 63 1.92 -15.21 1.29
CA ARG A 63 2.63 -16.49 1.37
C ARG A 63 1.66 -17.64 1.66
N GLY A 64 0.77 -17.48 2.63
CA GLY A 64 -0.22 -18.51 2.96
C GLY A 64 -1.12 -18.87 1.77
N VAL A 65 -1.54 -17.88 0.98
CA VAL A 65 -2.31 -18.12 -0.26
C VAL A 65 -1.46 -18.86 -1.30
N GLN A 66 -0.20 -18.46 -1.50
CA GLN A 66 0.71 -19.12 -2.45
C GLN A 66 0.99 -20.57 -2.06
N ASP A 67 1.21 -20.84 -0.78
CA ASP A 67 1.45 -22.18 -0.25
C ASP A 67 0.20 -23.06 -0.46
N ALA A 68 -0.99 -22.54 -0.17
CA ALA A 68 -2.24 -23.26 -0.39
C ALA A 68 -2.49 -23.56 -1.88
N VAL A 69 -2.24 -22.61 -2.77
CA VAL A 69 -2.39 -22.81 -4.23
C VAL A 69 -1.40 -23.86 -4.74
N THR A 70 -0.16 -23.83 -4.25
CA THR A 70 0.86 -24.84 -4.59
C THR A 70 0.40 -26.23 -4.17
N ALA A 71 -0.03 -26.40 -2.91
CA ALA A 71 -0.51 -27.69 -2.40
C ALA A 71 -1.74 -28.21 -3.17
N ILE A 72 -2.69 -27.33 -3.51
CA ILE A 72 -3.86 -27.71 -4.32
C ILE A 72 -3.42 -28.21 -5.70
N ASN A 73 -2.50 -27.49 -6.36
CA ASN A 73 -2.05 -27.89 -7.69
C ASN A 73 -1.29 -29.22 -7.67
N GLU A 74 -0.45 -29.46 -6.66
CA GLU A 74 0.23 -30.74 -6.47
C GLU A 74 -0.78 -31.88 -6.33
N HIS A 75 -1.78 -31.73 -5.47
CA HIS A 75 -2.83 -32.74 -5.31
C HIS A 75 -3.69 -32.94 -6.56
N LEU A 76 -3.97 -31.87 -7.32
CA LEU A 76 -4.69 -32.00 -8.59
C LEU A 76 -3.88 -32.80 -9.60
N GLU A 77 -2.57 -32.58 -9.69
CA GLU A 77 -1.72 -33.36 -10.59
C GLU A 77 -1.62 -34.83 -10.16
N GLU A 78 -1.49 -35.13 -8.86
CA GLU A 78 -1.55 -36.50 -8.32
C GLU A 78 -2.82 -37.23 -8.78
N VAL A 79 -3.99 -36.63 -8.56
CA VAL A 79 -5.28 -37.20 -8.97
C VAL A 79 -5.37 -37.38 -10.49
N ARG A 80 -4.83 -36.45 -11.28
CA ARG A 80 -4.82 -36.57 -12.74
C ARG A 80 -3.97 -37.76 -13.20
N TYR A 81 -2.83 -38.00 -12.58
CA TYR A 81 -2.01 -39.17 -12.87
C TYR A 81 -2.69 -40.48 -12.47
N GLU A 82 -3.36 -40.52 -11.32
CA GLU A 82 -4.12 -41.69 -10.87
C GLU A 82 -5.27 -42.03 -11.82
N ILE A 83 -6.05 -41.02 -12.25
CA ILE A 83 -7.12 -41.22 -13.23
C ILE A 83 -6.56 -41.78 -14.54
N ALA A 84 -5.48 -41.19 -15.06
CA ALA A 84 -4.87 -41.65 -16.31
C ALA A 84 -4.35 -43.10 -16.22
N ALA A 85 -3.86 -43.53 -15.05
CA ALA A 85 -3.44 -44.90 -14.82
C ALA A 85 -4.65 -45.87 -14.84
N LEU A 86 -5.77 -45.49 -14.22
CA LEU A 86 -7.00 -46.28 -14.21
C LEU A 86 -7.66 -46.37 -15.59
N GLU A 87 -7.60 -45.32 -16.40
CA GLU A 87 -8.15 -45.32 -17.76
C GLU A 87 -7.33 -46.17 -18.75
N ALA A 88 -6.07 -46.46 -18.42
CA ALA A 88 -5.18 -47.26 -19.25
C ALA A 88 -5.25 -48.77 -18.99
N GLU A 89 -5.98 -49.19 -17.94
CA GLU A 89 -6.24 -50.59 -17.56
C GLU A 89 -7.54 -51.11 -18.18
#